data_AF-A0A3P5WU08-F1
#
_entry.id   AF-A0A3P5WU08-F1
#
_cell.length_a   1.000
_cell.length_b   1.000
_cell.length_c   1.000
_cell.angle_alpha   90.00
_cell.angle_beta   90.00
_cell.angle_gamma   90.00
#
_symmetry.space_group_name_H-M   'P 1'
#
loop_
_entity.id
_entity.type
_entity.pdbx_description
1 polymer ?
#
loop_
_entity_poly.entity_id
_entity_poly.type
_entity_poly.pdbx_seq_one_letter_code
_entity_poly.pdbx_strand_id
1 'polypeptide(L)' 'MRLGEMLLETGLTVRALAKATGYSKSTVHKDLTERLPNVDVDLSEEVGKILAYHKSVRHLRGGEATRIKWMNETKKVGN' A
#
# COMPACT_ATOMS: atom_id res chain seq x y z
N MET A 1 12.90 -1.38 -10.73
CA MET A 1 12.99 0.08 -10.98
C MET A 1 11.60 0.71 -11.06
N ARG A 2 10.83 0.51 -12.15
CA ARG A 2 9.54 1.20 -12.38
C ARG A 2 8.53 1.18 -11.22
N LEU A 3 8.41 0.09 -10.47
CA LEU A 3 7.50 0.02 -9.32
C LEU A 3 7.96 0.87 -8.13
N GLY A 4 9.27 0.96 -7.90
CA GLY A 4 9.85 1.77 -6.83
C GLY A 4 9.71 3.27 -7.11
N GLU A 5 10.07 3.68 -8.33
CA GLU A 5 9.89 5.07 -8.82
C GLU A 5 8.42 5.50 -8.75
N MET A 6 7.51 4.67 -9.28
CA MET A 6 6.08 4.96 -9.26
C MET A 6 5.53 5.05 -7.82
N LEU A 7 6.05 4.25 -6.88
CA LEU A 7 5.66 4.36 -5.47
C LEU A 7 6.17 5.66 -4.84
N LEU A 8 7.36 6.12 -5.22
CA LEU A 8 7.91 7.39 -4.75
C LEU A 8 7.16 8.59 -5.29
N GLU A 9 6.86 8.60 -6.59
CA GLU A 9 6.10 9.67 -7.23
C GLU A 9 4.67 9.78 -6.70
N THR A 10 4.01 8.63 -6.52
CA THR A 10 2.58 8.60 -6.17
C THR A 10 2.31 8.52 -4.67
N GLY A 11 3.29 8.11 -3.86
CA GLY A 11 3.12 7.85 -2.44
C GLY A 11 2.05 6.81 -2.12
N LEU A 12 1.73 5.91 -3.07
CA LEU A 12 0.64 4.95 -2.92
C LEU A 12 1.01 3.78 -1.98
N THR A 13 -0.03 3.11 -1.46
CA THR A 13 0.17 1.84 -0.75
C THR A 13 0.45 0.70 -1.72
N VAL A 14 1.13 -0.35 -1.26
CA VAL A 14 1.35 -1.59 -2.04
C VAL A 14 0.06 -2.15 -2.65
N ARG A 15 -1.07 -2.08 -1.93
CA ARG A 15 -2.37 -2.55 -2.45
C ARG A 15 -2.89 -1.67 -3.59
N ALA A 16 -2.74 -0.35 -3.47
CA ALA A 16 -3.16 0.58 -4.52
C ALA A 16 -2.27 0.45 -5.74
N LEU A 17 -0.95 0.31 -5.55
CA LEU A 17 0.02 0.11 -6.63
C LEU A 17 -0.24 -1.20 -7.39
N ALA A 18 -0.55 -2.29 -6.67
CA ALA A 18 -0.96 -3.55 -7.27
C ALA A 18 -2.22 -3.40 -8.15
N LYS A 19 -3.22 -2.66 -7.66
CA LYS A 19 -4.44 -2.38 -8.45
C LYS A 19 -4.14 -1.52 -9.69
N ALA A 20 -3.25 -0.53 -9.59
CA ALA A 20 -2.91 0.37 -10.68
C ALA A 20 -2.06 -0.32 -11.78
N THR A 21 -1.19 -1.26 -11.39
CA THR A 21 -0.24 -1.92 -12.30
C THR A 21 -0.74 -3.25 -12.85
N GLY A 22 -1.82 -3.80 -12.28
CA GLY A 22 -2.34 -5.13 -12.63
C GLY A 22 -1.54 -6.29 -12.04
N TYR A 23 -0.43 -6.02 -11.34
CA TYR A 23 0.32 -7.06 -10.65
C TYR A 23 -0.32 -7.47 -9.32
N SER A 24 -0.02 -8.69 -8.89
CA SER A 24 -0.45 -9.13 -7.57
C SER A 24 0.27 -8.34 -6.47
N LYS A 25 -0.40 -8.16 -5.33
CA LYS A 25 0.20 -7.55 -4.13
C LYS A 25 1.51 -8.25 -3.73
N SER A 26 1.57 -9.58 -3.83
CA SER A 26 2.76 -10.36 -3.47
C SER A 26 3.92 -10.06 -4.42
N THR A 27 3.63 -9.98 -5.73
CA THR A 27 4.61 -9.61 -6.76
C THR A 27 5.19 -8.23 -6.49
N VAL A 28 4.32 -7.22 -6.26
CA VAL A 28 4.77 -5.86 -5.96
C VAL A 28 5.59 -5.82 -4.67
N HIS A 29 5.17 -6.52 -3.63
CA HIS A 29 5.92 -6.54 -2.37
C HIS A 29 7.31 -7.15 -2.55
N LYS A 30 7.42 -8.33 -3.20
CA LYS A 30 8.72 -8.96 -3.46
C LYS A 30 9.62 -8.05 -4.30
N ASP A 31 9.07 -7.39 -5.32
CA ASP A 31 9.86 -6.49 -6.15
C ASP A 31 10.44 -5.33 -5.32
N LEU A 32 9.62 -4.70 -4.47
CA LEU A 32 10.03 -3.57 -3.66
C LEU A 32 10.94 -3.93 -2.46
N THR A 33 10.75 -5.09 -1.82
CA THR A 33 11.46 -5.42 -0.58
C THR A 33 12.60 -6.41 -0.75
N GLU A 34 12.59 -7.22 -1.81
CA GLU A 34 13.62 -8.25 -2.05
C GLU A 34 14.48 -7.91 -3.27
N ARG A 35 13.87 -7.45 -4.37
CA ARG A 35 14.62 -7.18 -5.62
C ARG A 35 15.22 -5.79 -5.64
N LEU A 36 14.46 -4.76 -5.29
CA LEU A 36 14.87 -3.36 -5.34
C LEU A 36 16.19 -3.08 -4.60
N PRO A 37 16.42 -3.57 -3.36
CA PRO A 37 17.68 -3.33 -2.66
C PRO A 37 18.92 -3.90 -3.38
N ASN A 38 18.76 -4.94 -4.20
CA ASN A 38 19.84 -5.55 -4.96
C ASN A 38 20.12 -4.82 -6.29
N VAL A 39 19.23 -3.93 -6.72
CA VAL A 39 19.33 -3.20 -7.99
C VAL A 39 19.65 -1.73 -7.74
N ASP A 40 18.98 -1.11 -6.76
CA ASP A 40 19.14 0.29 -6.40
C ASP A 40 18.87 0.46 -4.90
N VAL A 41 19.96 0.65 -4.15
CA VAL A 41 19.93 0.77 -2.69
C VAL A 41 19.27 2.09 -2.27
N ASP A 42 19.62 3.20 -2.92
CA ASP A 42 19.13 4.53 -2.57
C ASP A 42 17.61 4.61 -2.78
N LEU A 43 17.14 4.10 -3.92
CA LEU A 43 15.72 4.02 -4.22
C LEU A 43 14.97 3.11 -3.24
N SER A 44 15.61 2.02 -2.81
CA SER A 44 15.05 1.10 -1.82
C SER A 44 14.89 1.75 -0.44
N GLU A 45 15.83 2.59 -0.02
CA GLU A 45 15.72 3.31 1.25
C GLU A 45 14.53 4.27 1.26
N GLU A 46 14.35 5.04 0.20
CA GLU A 46 13.25 5.99 0.07
C GLU A 46 11.88 5.27 0.01
N VAL A 47 11.78 4.20 -0.78
CA VAL A 47 10.61 3.31 -0.78
C VAL A 47 10.35 2.75 0.63
N GLY A 48 11.40 2.35 1.35
CA GLY A 48 11.34 1.86 2.71
C GLY A 48 10.68 2.85 3.68
N LYS A 49 11.03 4.13 3.58
CA LYS A 49 10.43 5.22 4.40
C LYS A 49 8.91 5.33 4.15
N ILE A 50 8.48 5.29 2.89
CA ILE A 50 7.05 5.36 2.53
C ILE A 50 6.30 4.14 3.06
N LEU A 51 6.88 2.95 2.93
CA LEU A 51 6.29 1.71 3.46
C LEU A 51 6.17 1.75 4.98
N ALA A 52 7.18 2.27 5.68
CA ALA A 52 7.17 2.45 7.12
C ALA A 52 6.09 3.45 7.57
N TYR A 53 5.98 4.59 6.88
CA TYR A 53 4.91 5.57 7.11
C TYR A 53 3.53 4.91 7.00
N HIS A 54 3.28 4.17 5.92
CA HIS A 54 2.02 3.46 5.74
C HIS A 54 1.72 2.38 6.79
N LYS A 55 2.75 1.72 7.32
CA LYS A 55 2.59 0.81 8.47
C LYS A 55 2.18 1.58 9.71
N SER A 56 2.82 2.73 9.99
CA SER A 56 2.54 3.55 11.17
C SER A 56 1.09 4.05 11.20
N VAL A 57 0.55 4.51 10.07
CA VAL A 57 -0.82 5.07 10.00
C VAL A 57 -1.91 4.02 9.68
N ARG A 58 -1.55 2.75 9.50
CA ARG A 58 -2.49 1.68 9.10
C ARG A 58 -3.67 1.56 10.06
N HIS A 59 -3.41 1.70 11.37
CA HIS A 59 -4.42 1.50 12.39
C HIS A 59 -5.57 2.53 12.28
N LEU A 60 -5.26 3.78 11.91
CA LEU A 60 -6.27 4.81 11.62
C LEU A 60 -7.19 4.39 10.47
N ARG A 61 -6.59 3.92 9.37
CA ARG A 61 -7.33 3.40 8.20
C ARG A 61 -8.14 2.15 8.53
N GLY A 62 -7.64 1.31 9.45
CA GLY A 62 -8.35 0.13 9.96
C GLY A 62 -9.59 0.51 10.77
N GLY A 63 -9.48 1.48 11.68
CA GLY A 63 -10.61 2.00 12.44
C GLY A 63 -11.69 2.61 11.54
N GLU A 64 -11.28 3.34 10.51
CA GLU A 64 -12.17 3.85 9.48
C GLU A 64 -12.90 2.74 8.71
N ALA A 65 -12.18 1.70 8.28
CA ALA A 65 -12.78 0.57 7.58
C ALA A 65 -13.86 -0.13 8.44
N THR A 66 -13.60 -0.30 9.75
CA THR A 66 -14.58 -0.87 10.69
C THR A 66 -15.81 0.03 10.80
N ARG A 67 -15.64 1.34 11.01
CA ARG A 67 -16.75 2.31 11.07
C ARG A 67 -17.63 2.26 9.81
N ILE A 68 -17.00 2.25 8.62
CA ILE A 68 -17.72 2.18 7.34
C ILE A 68 -18.49 0.85 7.21
N LYS A 69 -17.89 -0.28 7.61
CA LYS A 69 -18.56 -1.58 7.59
C LYS A 69 -19.86 -1.55 8.40
N TRP A 70 -19.80 -1.09 9.64
CA TRP A 70 -20.98 -1.02 10.53
C TRP A 70 -22.04 -0.03 10.03
N MET A 71 -21.63 1.13 9.52
CA MET A 71 -22.58 2.10 8.94
C MET A 71 -23.30 1.54 7.70
N ASN A 72 -22.62 0.73 6.90
CA ASN A 72 -23.24 0.07 5.75
C ASN A 72 -24.13 -1.12 6.17
N GLU A 73 -23.79 -1.82 7.25
CA GLU A 73 -24.62 -2.88 7.81
C GLU A 73 -25.92 -2.34 8.43
N THR A 74 -25.86 -1.23 9.18
CA THR A 74 -27.08 -0.59 9.73
C THR A 74 -28.00 -0.04 8.65
N LYS A 75 -27.45 0.51 7.56
CA LYS A 75 -28.26 0.94 6.39
C LYS A 75 -28.97 -0.19 5.67
N LYS A 76 -28.47 -1.43 5.75
CA LYS A 76 -29.12 -2.61 5.15
C LYS A 76 -30.25 -3.19 5.98
N VAL A 77 -30.27 -2.94 7.29
CA VAL A 77 -31.29 -3.46 8.21
C VAL A 77 -32.54 -2.55 8.25
N GLY A 78 -32.38 -1.27 7.91
CA GLY A 78 -33.46 -0.29 7.90
C GLY A 78 -34.17 -0.10 6.55
N ASN A 79 -33.97 -0.99 5.57
CA ASN A 79 -34.56 -0.90 4.24
C ASN A 79 -35.23 -2.21 3.84
#